data_AF-A0A5N3V5U3-F1
#
_entry.id   AF-A0A5N3V5U3-F1
#
_cell.length_a   1.000
_cell.length_b   1.000
_cell.length_c   1.000
_cell.angle_alpha   90.00
_cell.angle_beta   90.00
_cell.angle_gamma   90.00
#
_symmetry.space_group_name_H-M   'P 1'
#
loop_
_entity.id
_entity.type
_entity.pdbx_description
1 polymer ?
#
loop_
_entity_poly.entity_id
_entity_poly.type
_entity_poly.pdbx_seq_one_letter_code
_entity_poly.pdbx_strand_id
1 'polypeptide(L)' 'AYAAVLWQQANENRQNSTEKACFGISLPEEKLNDFRDEQIGQLQELMQEATKPNRQFNITESRKPTF' A
#
# COMPACT_ATOMS: atom_id res chain seq x y z
N ALA A 1 25.66 -5.21 5.77
CA ALA A 1 25.34 -6.64 5.59
C ALA A 1 23.84 -6.91 5.74
N TYR A 2 23.21 -6.60 6.87
CA TYR A 2 21.78 -6.88 7.13
C TYR A 2 20.79 -6.18 6.18
N ALA A 3 21.03 -4.91 5.83
CA ALA A 3 20.16 -4.16 4.91
C ALA A 3 20.05 -4.79 3.51
N ALA A 4 21.12 -5.44 3.03
CA ALA A 4 21.11 -6.13 1.73
C ALA A 4 20.22 -7.38 1.76
N VAL A 5 20.18 -8.08 2.90
CA VAL A 5 19.34 -9.26 3.09
C VAL A 5 17.86 -8.89 3.05
N LEU A 6 17.46 -7.81 3.74
CA LEU A 6 16.06 -7.34 3.71
C LEU A 6 15.64 -6.91 2.31
N TRP A 7 16.53 -6.24 1.58
CA TRP A 7 16.27 -5.79 0.21
C TRP A 7 16.11 -6.98 -0.74
N GLN A 8 16.97 -7.99 -0.60
CA GLN A 8 16.91 -9.22 -1.37
C GLN A 8 15.60 -9.98 -1.09
N GLN A 9 15.22 -10.16 0.17
CA GLN A 9 13.97 -10.84 0.55
C GLN A 9 12.73 -10.11 0.04
N ALA A 10 12.70 -8.78 0.10
CA ALA A 10 11.60 -7.96 -0.39
C ALA A 10 11.44 -8.07 -1.92
N ASN A 11 12.56 -8.13 -2.66
CA ASN A 11 12.54 -8.27 -4.11
C ASN A 11 12.23 -9.70 -4.57
N GLU A 12 12.75 -10.71 -3.88
CA GLU A 12 12.46 -12.12 -4.15
C GLU A 12 10.98 -12.45 -3.90
N ASN A 13 10.36 -11.92 -2.84
CA ASN A 13 8.92 -12.06 -2.61
C ASN A 13 8.09 -11.48 -3.78
N ARG A 14 8.51 -10.33 -4.32
CA ARG A 14 7.88 -9.66 -5.46
C ARG A 14 7.99 -10.43 -6.77
N GLN A 15 9.05 -11.24 -6.93
CA GLN A 15 9.33 -12.02 -8.14
C GLN A 15 8.72 -13.43 -8.11
N ASN A 16 8.49 -14.01 -6.92
CA ASN A 16 7.88 -15.34 -6.77
C ASN A 16 6.34 -15.32 -6.77
N SER A 17 5.71 -14.14 -6.62
CA SER A 17 4.26 -13.95 -6.79
C SER A 17 3.96 -13.56 -8.24
N THR A 18 4.13 -14.49 -9.18
CA THR A 18 3.72 -14.28 -10.58
C THR A 18 2.20 -14.09 -10.71
N GLU A 19 1.44 -14.57 -9.72
CA GLU A 19 0.05 -14.18 -9.54
C GLU A 19 0.01 -12.78 -8.92
N LYS A 20 -0.61 -11.83 -9.64
CA LYS A 20 -1.05 -10.58 -9.01
C LYS A 20 -1.87 -10.98 -7.79
N ALA A 21 -1.37 -10.70 -6.59
CA ALA A 21 -2.10 -10.95 -5.36
C ALA A 21 -3.48 -10.28 -5.50
N CYS A 22 -4.52 -11.11 -5.56
CA CYS A 22 -5.89 -10.64 -5.71
C CYS A 22 -6.35 -10.17 -4.33
N PHE A 23 -6.15 -8.88 -4.05
CA PHE A 23 -6.62 -8.26 -2.82
C PHE A 23 -8.08 -7.86 -2.98
N GLY A 24 -8.90 -8.15 -1.97
CA GLY A 24 -10.30 -7.76 -1.92
C GLY A 24 -11.26 -8.95 -1.80
N ILE A 25 -12.55 -8.65 -1.95
CA ILE A 25 -13.64 -9.62 -1.92
C ILE A 25 -14.51 -9.41 -3.17
N SER A 26 -15.04 -10.50 -3.72
CA SER A 26 -16.03 -10.41 -4.81
C SER A 26 -17.29 -9.72 -4.28
N LEU A 27 -17.64 -8.59 -4.87
CA LEU A 27 -18.81 -7.82 -4.49
C LEU A 27 -19.86 -7.90 -5.61
N PRO A 28 -20.93 -8.68 -5.44
CA PRO A 28 -21.94 -8.84 -6.47
C PRO A 28 -22.83 -7.58 -6.57
N GLU A 29 -23.44 -7.36 -7.73
CA GLU A 29 -24.16 -6.11 -8.04
C GLU A 29 -25.35 -5.87 -7.11
N GLU A 30 -26.06 -6.93 -6.70
CA GLU A 30 -27.16 -6.80 -5.74
C GLU A 30 -26.72 -6.25 -4.38
N LYS A 31 -25.44 -6.43 -4.01
CA LYS A 31 -24.86 -5.93 -2.76
C LYS A 31 -24.41 -4.48 -2.85
N LEU A 32 -24.34 -3.88 -4.05
CA LEU A 32 -23.96 -2.48 -4.20
C LEU A 32 -24.98 -1.54 -3.55
N ASN A 33 -26.27 -1.91 -3.56
CA ASN A 33 -27.33 -1.12 -2.95
C ASN A 33 -27.33 -1.18 -1.40
N ASP A 34 -26.60 -2.13 -0.80
CA ASP A 34 -26.48 -2.24 0.66
C ASP A 34 -25.56 -1.14 1.24
N PHE A 35 -24.74 -0.48 0.40
CA PHE A 35 -23.86 0.59 0.83
C PHE A 35 -24.55 1.95 0.78
N ARG A 36 -24.41 2.73 1.85
CA ARG A 36 -24.85 4.12 1.88
C ARG A 36 -23.82 5.02 1.19
N ASP A 37 -24.30 6.11 0.60
CA ASP A 37 -23.46 7.11 -0.08
C ASP A 37 -22.29 7.60 0.80
N GLU A 38 -22.53 7.79 2.09
CA GLU A 38 -21.50 8.22 3.05
C GLU A 38 -20.35 7.21 3.17
N GLN A 39 -20.64 5.91 3.18
CA GLN A 39 -19.62 4.86 3.29
C GLN A 39 -18.76 4.80 2.03
N ILE A 40 -19.40 5.00 0.87
CA ILE A 40 -18.72 5.07 -0.43
C ILE A 40 -17.81 6.30 -0.46
N GLY A 41 -18.30 7.45 0.00
CA GLY A 41 -17.52 8.69 0.11
C GLY A 41 -16.28 8.53 1.00
N GLN A 42 -16.44 7.95 2.20
CA GLN A 42 -15.32 7.69 3.12
C GLN A 42 -14.26 6.76 2.51
N LEU A 43 -14.69 5.70 1.83
CA LEU A 43 -13.79 4.78 1.15
C LEU A 43 -13.02 5.49 0.02
N GLN A 44 -13.70 6.33 -0.76
CA GLN A 44 -13.08 7.12 -1.82
C GLN A 44 -11.99 8.04 -1.27
N GLU A 45 -12.27 8.77 -0.19
CA GLU A 45 -11.28 9.64 0.49
C GLU A 45 -10.06 8.84 0.94
N LEU A 46 -10.28 7.67 1.56
CA LEU A 46 -9.20 6.79 2.01
C LEU A 46 -8.33 6.30 0.85
N MET A 47 -8.95 5.84 -0.24
CA MET A 47 -8.25 5.37 -1.43
C MET A 47 -7.41 6.50 -2.05
N GLN A 48 -7.99 7.70 -2.16
CA GLN A 48 -7.28 8.87 -2.68
C GLN A 48 -6.08 9.21 -1.81
N GLU A 49 -6.23 9.20 -0.48
CA GLU A 49 -5.14 9.48 0.47
C GLU A 49 -4.02 8.42 0.41
N ALA A 50 -4.38 7.14 0.42
CA ALA A 50 -3.43 6.03 0.42
C ALA A 50 -2.64 5.90 -0.89
N THR A 51 -3.20 6.38 -2.01
CA THR A 51 -2.57 6.33 -3.34
C THR A 51 -1.85 7.62 -3.73
N LYS A 52 -1.76 8.60 -2.82
CA LYS A 52 -1.02 9.84 -3.08
C LYS A 52 0.45 9.52 -3.40
N PRO A 53 0.98 9.97 -4.54
CA PRO A 53 2.32 9.61 -5.00
C PRO A 53 3.47 10.11 -4.11
N ASN A 54 3.19 10.95 -3.11
CA ASN A 54 4.19 11.68 -2.32
C ASN A 54 4.05 11.49 -0.79
N ARG A 55 3.50 10.37 -0.32
CA ARG A 55 3.48 10.04 1.12
C ARG A 55 4.57 9.05 1.51
N GLN A 56 5.73 9.16 0.86
CA GLN A 56 6.97 8.70 1.50
C GLN A 56 7.20 9.67 2.64
N PHE A 57 7.23 9.16 3.88
CA PHE A 57 7.77 9.91 5.00
C PHE A 57 9.05 10.59 4.50
N ASN A 58 9.19 11.90 4.72
CA ASN A 58 10.52 12.50 4.70
C ASN A 58 11.27 11.79 5.82
N ILE A 59 11.84 10.62 5.52
CA ILE A 59 12.90 10.03 6.32
C ILE A 59 14.03 10.99 6.05
N THR A 60 14.06 12.08 6.83
CA THR A 60 15.20 12.97 6.88
C THR A 60 16.37 12.05 7.12
N GLU A 61 17.21 11.86 6.09
CA GLU A 61 18.46 11.14 6.23
C GLU A 61 19.14 11.81 7.42
N SER A 62 19.22 11.08 8.54
CA SER A 62 19.93 11.54 9.73
C SER A 62 21.34 11.84 9.25
N ARG A 63 21.66 13.14 9.10
CA ARG A 63 23.02 13.59 8.85
C ARG A 63 23.85 12.94 9.93
N LYS A 64 24.73 12.01 9.52
CA LYS A 64 25.73 11.40 10.40
C LYS A 64 26.35 12.54 11.21
N PRO A 65 26.27 12.53 12.55
CA PRO A 65 26.98 13.53 13.33
C PRO A 65 28.47 13.30 13.08
N THR A 66 29.10 14.26 12.41
CA THR A 66 30.55 14.34 12.33
C THR A 66 31.05 14.76 13.71
N PHE A 67 31.65 13.82 14.44
CA PHE A 67 32.61 14.11 15.50
C PHE A 67 34.01 13.96 14.92
#